data_AF-A0A699QPK8-F1
#
_entry.id   AF-A0A699QPK8-F1
#
_cell.length_a   1.000
_cell.length_b   1.000
_cell.length_c   1.000
_cell.angle_alpha   90.00
_cell.angle_beta   90.00
_cell.angle_gamma   90.00
#
_symmetry.space_group_name_H-M   'P 1'
#
loop_
_entity.id
_entity.type
_entity.pdbx_description
1 polymer ?
#
loop_
_entity_poly.entity_id
_entity_poly.type
_entity_poly.pdbx_seq_one_letter_code
_entity_poly.pdbx_strand_id
1 'polypeptide(L)'
;NPLAPAAHVIKALSGPKYDGGYLHKIIQEKLQTTPSLDAKLSDICIGTSAAPTYLPSHSFQTEDSEGKLLKEFNLIDGGVAANNPVCLVY
;
A
#
# COMPACT_ATOMS: atom_id res chain seq x y z
N ASN A 1 9.85 32.06 -3.09
CA ASN A 1 9.08 32.51 -1.92
C ASN A 1 9.47 31.62 -0.73
N PRO A 2 9.99 32.14 0.40
CA PRO A 2 10.50 31.34 1.53
C PRO A 2 9.46 30.45 2.23
N LEU A 3 8.18 30.59 1.86
CA LEU A 3 7.02 29.97 2.50
C LEU A 3 6.58 28.62 1.88
N ALA A 4 7.09 28.25 0.70
CA ALA A 4 6.73 26.99 0.04
C ALA A 4 7.05 25.73 0.88
N PRO A 5 8.21 25.64 1.60
CA PRO A 5 8.53 24.47 2.41
C PRO A 5 7.55 24.25 3.58
N ALA A 6 7.06 25.33 4.19
CA ALA A 6 6.15 25.25 5.33
C ALA A 6 4.74 24.74 4.94
N ALA A 7 4.28 25.07 3.73
CA ALA A 7 2.95 24.66 3.25
C ALA A 7 2.82 23.14 3.07
N HIS A 8 3.88 22.46 2.62
CA HIS A 8 3.88 21.00 2.45
C HIS A 8 3.84 20.25 3.80
N VAL A 9 4.53 20.78 4.82
CA VAL A 9 4.52 20.21 6.18
C VAL A 9 3.14 20.34 6.81
N ILE A 10 2.50 21.51 6.69
CA ILE A 10 1.12 21.72 7.19
C ILE A 10 0.15 20.75 6.52
N LYS A 11 0.26 20.54 5.20
CA LYS A 11 -0.57 19.60 4.45
C LYS A 11 -0.33 18.13 4.83
N ALA A 12 0.87 17.77 5.25
CA ALA A 12 1.16 16.42 5.76
C ALA A 12 0.54 16.17 7.15
N LEU A 13 0.41 17.23 7.97
CA LEU A 13 -0.15 17.15 9.32
C LEU A 13 -1.67 17.34 9.37
N SER A 14 -2.29 17.88 8.32
CA SER A 14 -3.74 18.15 8.26
C SER A 14 -4.62 16.88 8.17
N GLY A 15 -4.00 15.71 8.25
CA GLY A 15 -4.67 14.41 8.19
C GLY A 15 -4.52 13.72 6.83
N PRO A 16 -5.22 12.59 6.65
CA PRO A 16 -5.18 11.83 5.42
C PRO A 16 -5.61 12.68 4.22
N LYS A 17 -4.89 12.55 3.09
CA LYS A 17 -5.23 13.26 1.83
C LYS A 17 -6.65 12.94 1.34
N TYR A 18 -7.17 11.77 1.70
CA TYR A 18 -8.46 11.23 1.28
C TYR A 18 -9.21 10.69 2.50
N ASP A 19 -10.54 10.84 2.53
CA ASP A 19 -11.37 10.21 3.55
C ASP A 19 -11.50 8.70 3.33
N GLY A 20 -11.89 7.98 4.39
CA GLY A 20 -12.01 6.52 4.36
C GLY A 20 -13.09 6.01 3.40
N GLY A 21 -14.16 6.76 3.17
CA GLY A 21 -15.24 6.37 2.25
C GLY A 21 -14.78 6.43 0.79
N TYR A 22 -14.09 7.51 0.42
CA TYR A 22 -13.48 7.64 -0.91
C TYR A 22 -12.41 6.58 -1.16
N LEU A 23 -11.53 6.32 -0.19
CA LEU A 23 -10.52 5.26 -0.31
C LEU A 23 -11.15 3.88 -0.47
N HIS A 24 -12.19 3.58 0.31
CA HIS A 24 -12.91 2.31 0.20
C HIS A 24 -13.51 2.12 -1.20
N LYS A 25 -14.11 3.18 -1.77
CA LYS A 25 -14.65 3.16 -3.13
C LYS A 25 -13.57 2.86 -4.17
N ILE A 26 -12.43 3.55 -4.12
CA ILE A 26 -11.31 3.29 -5.06
C ILE A 26 -10.82 1.85 -4.94
N ILE A 27 -10.65 1.36 -3.72
CA ILE A 27 -10.20 -0.01 -3.49
C ILE A 27 -11.18 -0.98 -4.13
N GLN A 28 -12.50 -0.84 -3.90
CA GLN A 28 -13.51 -1.69 -4.54
C GLN A 28 -13.46 -1.65 -6.07
N GLU A 29 -13.37 -0.46 -6.68
CA GLU A 29 -13.26 -0.32 -8.14
C GLU A 29 -11.99 -0.99 -8.70
N LYS A 30 -10.85 -0.87 -7.99
CA LYS A 30 -9.59 -1.50 -8.36
C LYS A 30 -9.64 -3.02 -8.24
N LEU A 31 -10.25 -3.54 -7.18
CA LEU A 31 -10.38 -4.98 -6.96
C LEU A 31 -11.36 -5.64 -7.95
N GLN A 32 -12.41 -4.94 -8.38
CA GLN A 32 -13.30 -5.41 -9.45
C GLN A 32 -12.58 -5.54 -10.80
N THR A 33 -11.67 -4.61 -11.11
CA THR A 33 -10.90 -4.64 -12.37
C THR A 33 -9.71 -5.58 -12.31
N THR A 34 -9.11 -5.76 -11.12
CA THR A 34 -7.92 -6.59 -10.90
C THR A 34 -8.09 -7.45 -9.64
N PRO A 35 -8.85 -8.56 -9.72
CA PRO A 35 -9.14 -9.42 -8.57
C PRO A 35 -7.89 -10.03 -7.92
N SER A 36 -6.80 -10.17 -8.69
CA SER A 36 -5.53 -10.71 -8.19
C SER A 36 -4.85 -9.82 -7.14
N LEU A 37 -5.29 -8.57 -6.96
CA LEU A 37 -4.81 -7.66 -5.92
C LEU A 37 -5.62 -7.73 -4.62
N ASP A 38 -6.69 -8.52 -4.56
CA ASP A 38 -7.52 -8.69 -3.37
C ASP A 38 -6.81 -9.60 -2.35
N ALA A 39 -5.78 -9.06 -1.72
CA ALA A 39 -4.98 -9.73 -0.71
C ALA A 39 -5.50 -9.40 0.69
N LYS A 40 -5.27 -10.29 1.66
CA LYS A 40 -5.59 -10.02 3.06
C LYS A 40 -4.78 -8.82 3.55
N LEU A 41 -5.41 -7.94 4.31
CA LEU A 41 -4.73 -6.80 4.92
C LEU A 41 -3.54 -7.22 5.79
N SER A 42 -3.63 -8.38 6.45
CA SER A 42 -2.51 -8.95 7.22
C SER A 42 -1.29 -9.25 6.35
N ASP A 43 -1.47 -9.82 5.16
CA ASP A 43 -0.36 -10.15 4.26
C ASP A 43 0.32 -8.88 3.74
N ILE A 44 -0.48 -7.86 3.43
CA ILE A 44 0.01 -6.53 3.04
C ILE A 44 0.82 -5.90 4.20
N CYS A 45 0.29 -5.95 5.42
CA CYS A 45 0.95 -5.39 6.61
C CYS A 45 2.26 -6.11 6.95
N ILE A 46 2.31 -7.44 6.84
CA ILE A 46 3.55 -8.20 7.09
C ILE A 46 4.59 -7.86 6.02
N GLY A 47 4.20 -7.88 4.74
CA GLY A 47 5.10 -7.58 3.63
C GLY A 47 5.69 -6.17 3.71
N THR A 48 4.85 -5.14 3.89
CA THR A 48 5.29 -3.74 3.92
C THR A 48 6.22 -3.42 5.10
N SER A 49 6.19 -4.22 6.16
CA SER A 49 7.07 -4.07 7.33
C SER A 49 8.29 -4.99 7.33
N ALA A 50 8.47 -5.84 6.30
CA ALA A 50 9.54 -6.84 6.25
C ALA A 50 10.92 -6.23 5.91
N ALA A 51 11.48 -5.44 6.83
CA ALA A 51 12.77 -4.75 6.71
C ALA A 51 13.92 -5.71 6.40
N PRO A 52 14.67 -5.53 5.30
CA PRO A 52 15.84 -6.35 5.00
C PRO A 52 16.80 -6.37 6.19
N THR A 53 17.41 -7.53 6.46
CA THR A 53 18.31 -7.82 7.60
C THR A 53 17.65 -7.90 8.98
N TYR A 54 16.40 -7.41 9.14
CA TYR A 54 15.66 -7.48 10.39
C TYR A 54 14.56 -8.53 10.37
N LEU A 55 13.87 -8.66 9.23
CA LEU A 55 12.72 -9.57 9.06
C LEU A 55 12.85 -10.35 7.75
N PRO A 56 12.35 -11.60 7.70
CA PRO A 56 12.30 -12.37 6.46
C PRO A 56 11.28 -11.76 5.48
N SER A 57 11.49 -11.97 4.18
CA SER A 57 10.52 -11.61 3.14
C SER A 57 9.21 -12.38 3.32
N HIS A 58 8.08 -11.77 2.94
CA HIS A 58 6.75 -12.37 3.05
C HIS A 58 6.23 -12.80 1.69
N SER A 59 5.91 -14.09 1.54
CA SER A 59 5.39 -14.65 0.30
C SER A 59 4.00 -15.24 0.51
N PHE A 60 3.07 -14.93 -0.39
CA PHE A 60 1.71 -15.45 -0.36
C PHE A 60 1.08 -15.42 -1.76
N GLN A 61 -0.10 -16.03 -1.89
CA GLN A 61 -0.81 -16.17 -3.15
C GLN A 61 -2.24 -15.65 -3.01
N THR A 62 -2.76 -15.06 -4.08
CA THR A 62 -4.18 -14.76 -4.23
C THR A 62 -4.81 -15.80 -5.15
N GLU A 63 -6.01 -16.22 -4.80
CA GLU A 63 -6.79 -17.24 -5.49
C GLU A 63 -8.14 -16.65 -5.88
N ASP A 64 -8.77 -17.19 -6.93
CA ASP A 64 -10.16 -16.86 -7.23
C ASP A 64 -11.13 -17.62 -6.32
N SER A 65 -12.43 -17.37 -6.51
CA SER A 65 -13.50 -18.06 -5.77
C SER A 65 -13.52 -19.57 -5.98
N GLU A 66 -12.86 -20.09 -7.01
CA GLU A 66 -12.74 -21.52 -7.33
C GLU A 66 -11.43 -22.12 -6.79
N GLY A 67 -10.61 -21.33 -6.10
CA GLY A 67 -9.31 -21.75 -5.56
C GLY A 67 -8.19 -21.79 -6.61
N LYS A 68 -8.41 -21.24 -7.80
CA LYS A 68 -7.36 -21.16 -8.83
C LYS A 68 -6.43 -20.00 -8.51
N LEU A 69 -5.13 -20.27 -8.56
CA LEU A 69 -4.08 -19.27 -8.42
C LEU A 69 -4.27 -18.10 -9.40
N LEU A 70 -4.39 -16.90 -8.86
CA LEU A 70 -4.43 -15.66 -9.63
C LEU A 70 -3.06 -15.01 -9.71
N LYS A 71 -2.36 -14.90 -8.57
CA LYS A 71 -1.05 -14.24 -8.49
C LYS A 71 -0.28 -14.66 -7.25
N GLU A 72 1.03 -14.76 -7.42
CA GLU A 72 1.98 -14.89 -6.33
C GLU A 72 2.64 -13.55 -6.01
N PHE A 73 2.79 -13.26 -4.72
CA PHE A 73 3.46 -12.07 -4.21
C PHE A 73 4.67 -12.47 -3.38
N ASN A 74 5.76 -11.75 -3.59
CA ASN A 74 6.98 -11.86 -2.80
C ASN A 74 7.31 -10.43 -2.34
N LEU A 75 6.99 -10.11 -1.09
CA LEU A 75 7.04 -8.75 -0.55
C LEU A 75 8.20 -8.58 0.45
N ILE A 76 8.73 -7.37 0.44
CA ILE A 76 9.70 -6.83 1.40
C ILE A 76 9.24 -5.43 1.82
N ASP A 77 9.96 -4.84 2.78
CA ASP A 77 9.67 -3.52 3.34
C ASP A 77 9.39 -2.42 2.31
N GLY A 78 8.29 -1.68 2.53
CA GLY A 78 7.89 -0.57 1.67
C GLY A 78 8.90 0.58 1.66
N GLY A 79 9.66 0.77 2.74
CA GLY A 79 10.76 1.73 2.86
C GLY A 79 11.92 1.48 1.90
N VAL A 80 12.10 0.25 1.40
CA VAL A 80 13.05 -0.07 0.32
C VAL A 80 12.57 0.51 -1.01
N ALA A 81 11.25 0.50 -1.26
CA ALA A 81 10.65 1.08 -2.46
C ALA A 81 10.53 2.61 -2.37
N ALA A 82 10.09 3.12 -1.22
CA ALA A 82 9.99 4.54 -0.94
C ALA A 82 10.16 4.81 0.55
N ASN A 83 11.23 5.52 0.92
CA ASN A 83 11.46 5.96 2.30
C ASN A 83 10.43 7.01 2.79
N ASN A 84 9.71 7.66 1.86
CA ASN A 84 8.64 8.60 2.15
C ASN A 84 7.45 8.30 1.22
N PRO A 85 6.42 7.57 1.70
CA PRO A 85 5.30 7.17 0.86
C PRO A 85 4.44 8.36 0.43
N VAL A 86 4.56 9.53 1.07
CA VAL A 86 3.84 10.75 0.66
C VAL A 86 4.18 11.12 -0.79
N CYS A 87 5.43 10.91 -1.22
CA CYS A 87 5.87 11.19 -2.59
C CYS A 87 5.27 10.25 -3.65
N LEU A 88 4.79 9.06 -3.26
CA LEU A 88 4.11 8.14 -4.20
C LEU A 88 2.68 8.58 -4.53
N VAL A 89 2.13 9.50 -3.74
CA VAL A 89 0.74 9.97 -3.85
C VAL A 89 0.67 11.36 -4.49
N TYR A 90 1.79 11.92 -4.97
CA TYR A 90 1.87 13.21 -5.64
C TYR A 90 2.34 13.10 -7.09
#